data_AF-A0AAW6ZGR6-F1
#
_entry.id   AF-A0AAW6ZGR6-F1
#
_cell.length_a   1.000
_cell.length_b   1.000
_cell.length_c   1.000
_cell.angle_alpha   90.00
_cell.angle_beta   90.00
_cell.angle_gamma   90.00
#
_symmetry.space_group_name_H-M   'P 1'
#
loop_
_entity.id
_entity.type
_entity.pdbx_description
1 polymer ?
#
loop_
_entity_poly.entity_id
_entity_poly.type
_entity_poly.pdbx_seq_one_letter_code
_entity_poly.pdbx_strand_id
1 'polypeptide(L)'
;MKAFPILLSALLLAACGKSEAPAEPAQNAAEAAPKPAFKVKYIDNNAIAGLDLGQSSEGKTNDGKKQISYPINGLSEQNVIQLIGNHPNDLEVISGKCMETGDKGEPLGWTENGKCHALFAKLVGNIAEDGGKLTGYLLSHAALQPYQAGKSGYAAVQNGRYILELDSEGMFYFRRRHY
;
A
#
# COMPACT_ATOMS: atom_id res chain seq x y z
N MET A 1 85.33 -16.62 18.71
CA MET A 1 85.86 -15.35 18.16
C MET A 1 84.77 -14.73 17.30
N LYS A 2 84.49 -13.42 17.49
CA LYS A 2 84.01 -12.41 16.50
C LYS A 2 82.74 -12.76 15.69
N ALA A 3 81.80 -11.89 15.35
CA ALA A 3 81.46 -10.50 15.63
C ALA A 3 80.02 -10.32 15.08
N PHE A 4 79.23 -9.43 15.67
CA PHE A 4 78.03 -8.80 15.06
C PHE A 4 78.44 -7.92 13.86
N PRO A 5 77.52 -7.31 13.05
CA PRO A 5 76.05 -7.43 12.90
C PRO A 5 75.63 -7.48 11.40
N ILE A 6 74.32 -7.44 11.08
CA ILE A 6 73.68 -6.43 10.20
C ILE A 6 72.18 -6.76 10.09
N LEU A 7 71.37 -5.81 10.56
CA LEU A 7 69.95 -5.65 10.24
C LEU A 7 69.76 -5.48 8.73
N LEU A 8 68.69 -6.03 8.14
CA LEU A 8 67.49 -5.28 7.72
C LEU A 8 66.56 -6.18 6.87
N SER A 9 65.28 -5.81 6.90
CA SER A 9 64.29 -6.02 5.83
C SER A 9 63.36 -7.23 5.94
N ALA A 10 62.22 -6.92 6.57
CA ALA A 10 60.86 -7.39 6.32
C ALA A 10 60.63 -8.35 5.13
N LEU A 11 59.98 -9.45 5.45
CA LEU A 11 59.05 -10.13 4.54
C LEU A 11 57.84 -10.59 5.38
N LEU A 12 56.75 -9.83 5.26
CA LEU A 12 55.41 -10.28 5.63
C LEU A 12 55.05 -11.42 4.67
N LEU A 13 55.10 -12.66 5.15
CA LEU A 13 54.50 -13.79 4.46
C LEU A 13 53.07 -14.00 4.97
N ALA A 14 52.16 -13.94 3.99
CA ALA A 14 50.74 -14.19 4.00
C ALA A 14 50.31 -15.35 4.91
N ALA A 15 49.47 -15.04 5.90
CA ALA A 15 48.58 -16.03 6.49
C ALA A 15 47.28 -16.05 5.65
N CYS A 16 47.01 -17.21 5.05
CA CYS A 16 45.73 -17.56 4.47
C CYS A 16 44.63 -17.51 5.55
N GLY A 17 43.85 -16.43 5.57
CA GLY A 17 42.50 -16.43 6.11
C GLY A 17 41.58 -16.13 4.94
N LYS A 18 40.64 -17.04 4.64
CA LYS A 18 39.53 -16.75 3.74
C LYS A 18 38.79 -15.53 4.29
N SER A 19 39.08 -14.36 3.74
CA SER A 19 38.27 -13.18 3.93
C SER A 19 36.98 -13.41 3.16
N GLU A 20 35.90 -13.76 3.87
CA GLU A 20 34.57 -13.37 3.43
C GLU A 20 34.66 -11.87 3.13
N ALA A 21 34.41 -11.52 1.87
CA ALA A 21 34.12 -10.14 1.53
C ALA A 21 33.04 -9.64 2.50
N PRO A 22 33.10 -8.39 2.99
CA PRO A 22 31.96 -7.82 3.70
C PRO A 22 30.77 -8.01 2.78
N ALA A 23 29.74 -8.74 3.24
CA ALA A 23 28.51 -8.87 2.49
C ALA A 23 28.09 -7.45 2.10
N GLU A 24 28.02 -7.19 0.79
CA GLU A 24 27.42 -5.98 0.27
C GLU A 24 26.07 -5.82 0.99
N PRO A 25 25.74 -4.63 1.52
CA PRO A 25 24.46 -4.44 2.18
C PRO A 25 23.39 -4.84 1.18
N ALA A 26 22.59 -5.86 1.51
CA ALA A 26 21.52 -6.33 0.67
C ALA A 26 20.69 -5.11 0.26
N GLN A 27 20.75 -4.73 -1.03
CA GLN A 27 20.03 -3.57 -1.58
C GLN A 27 18.51 -3.77 -1.58
N ASN A 28 18.00 -4.81 -0.92
CA ASN A 28 16.61 -5.20 -0.83
C ASN A 28 16.26 -5.64 0.60
N ALA A 29 16.60 -4.83 1.61
CA ALA A 29 15.79 -4.87 2.82
C ALA A 29 14.41 -4.31 2.43
N ALA A 30 13.44 -5.19 2.17
CA ALA A 30 12.06 -4.78 1.94
C ALA A 30 11.67 -3.81 3.08
N GLU A 31 11.24 -2.60 2.73
CA GLU A 31 10.89 -1.60 3.72
C GLU A 31 9.80 -2.19 4.62
N ALA A 32 10.04 -2.19 5.94
CA ALA A 32 9.09 -2.76 6.88
C ALA A 32 7.76 -2.00 6.79
N ALA A 33 6.64 -2.75 6.76
CA ALA A 33 5.31 -2.16 6.67
C ALA A 33 5.11 -1.09 7.76
N PRO A 34 4.69 0.14 7.40
CA PRO A 34 4.45 1.17 8.39
C PRO A 34 3.28 0.74 9.29
N LYS A 35 3.46 0.90 10.60
CA LYS A 35 2.37 0.67 11.56
C LYS A 35 1.38 1.84 11.48
N PRO A 36 0.13 1.64 11.05
CA PRO A 36 -0.83 2.72 10.87
C PRO A 36 -1.36 3.23 12.21
N ALA A 37 -1.47 4.55 12.37
CA ALA A 37 -2.25 5.19 13.43
C ALA A 37 -3.63 5.57 12.86
N PHE A 38 -4.61 4.66 13.01
CA PHE A 38 -5.98 4.94 12.60
C PHE A 38 -6.66 5.85 13.62
N LYS A 39 -7.22 6.96 13.16
CA LYS A 39 -7.87 7.98 14.02
C LYS A 39 -9.39 7.81 14.13
N VAL A 40 -9.93 6.79 13.46
CA VAL A 40 -11.37 6.50 13.47
C VAL A 40 -11.72 5.50 14.58
N LYS A 41 -12.84 5.74 15.27
CA LYS A 41 -13.37 4.82 16.29
C LYS A 41 -14.25 3.72 15.71
N TYR A 42 -14.94 4.05 14.62
CA TYR A 42 -15.82 3.18 13.83
C TYR A 42 -15.56 3.47 12.35
N ILE A 43 -15.88 2.52 11.48
CA ILE A 43 -15.87 2.78 10.04
C ILE A 43 -17.21 3.45 9.73
N ASP A 44 -17.20 4.64 9.16
CA ASP A 44 -18.44 5.37 8.86
C ASP A 44 -18.30 6.19 7.57
N ASN A 45 -19.36 6.90 7.20
CA ASN A 45 -19.40 7.72 5.98
C ASN A 45 -18.38 8.86 5.97
N ASN A 46 -17.79 9.27 7.10
CA ASN A 46 -16.78 10.33 7.12
C ASN A 46 -15.48 9.88 6.44
N ALA A 47 -15.22 8.58 6.36
CA ALA A 47 -14.06 8.05 5.63
C ALA A 47 -14.08 8.42 4.14
N ILE A 48 -15.28 8.59 3.54
CA ILE A 48 -15.44 9.00 2.14
C ILE A 48 -15.77 10.50 1.98
N ALA A 49 -15.67 11.30 3.04
CA ALA A 49 -15.93 12.72 2.96
C ALA A 49 -14.96 13.44 2.02
N GLY A 50 -15.52 14.19 1.07
CA GLY A 50 -14.76 15.00 0.10
C GLY A 50 -14.11 14.19 -1.03
N LEU A 51 -14.47 12.92 -1.21
CA LEU A 51 -14.07 12.14 -2.38
C LEU A 51 -14.95 12.55 -3.57
N ASP A 52 -14.37 12.55 -4.78
CA ASP A 52 -15.08 12.90 -6.02
C ASP A 52 -15.95 11.72 -6.51
N LEU A 53 -17.14 11.61 -5.91
CA LEU A 53 -18.07 10.51 -6.09
C LEU A 53 -19.38 10.98 -6.74
N GLY A 54 -19.95 10.11 -7.56
CA GLY A 54 -21.24 10.33 -8.20
C GLY A 54 -22.43 9.94 -7.32
N GLN A 55 -23.62 9.93 -7.91
CA GLN A 55 -24.84 9.61 -7.20
C GLN A 55 -24.85 8.16 -6.72
N SER A 56 -25.18 7.96 -5.44
CA SER A 56 -25.18 6.63 -4.83
C SER A 56 -26.34 5.76 -5.27
N SER A 57 -26.13 4.45 -5.25
CA SER A 57 -27.18 3.43 -5.36
C SER A 57 -27.17 2.49 -4.14
N GLU A 58 -28.35 2.05 -3.71
CA GLU A 58 -28.49 1.04 -2.65
C GLU A 58 -28.55 -0.38 -3.23
N GLY A 59 -28.00 -1.34 -2.50
CA GLY A 59 -28.04 -2.75 -2.86
C GLY A 59 -27.74 -3.65 -1.66
N LYS A 60 -27.45 -4.91 -1.96
CA LYS A 60 -27.01 -5.89 -0.97
C LYS A 60 -25.82 -6.68 -1.50
N THR A 61 -24.92 -7.06 -0.61
CA THR A 61 -23.90 -8.06 -0.87
C THR A 61 -24.51 -9.45 -1.05
N ASN A 62 -23.73 -10.42 -1.53
CA ASN A 62 -24.19 -11.81 -1.71
C ASN A 62 -24.63 -12.48 -0.39
N ASP A 63 -24.03 -12.08 0.75
CA ASP A 63 -24.42 -12.52 2.09
C ASP A 63 -25.55 -11.65 2.70
N GLY A 64 -26.16 -10.76 1.92
CA GLY A 64 -27.37 -10.03 2.28
C GLY A 64 -27.17 -8.76 3.09
N LYS A 65 -25.93 -8.30 3.30
CA LYS A 65 -25.61 -7.07 4.04
C LYS A 65 -26.00 -5.84 3.21
N LYS A 66 -26.42 -4.77 3.87
CA LYS A 66 -26.68 -3.49 3.19
C LYS A 66 -25.38 -2.99 2.53
N GLN A 67 -25.51 -2.54 1.28
CA GLN A 67 -24.44 -1.93 0.50
C GLN A 67 -24.93 -0.61 -0.08
N ILE A 68 -24.10 0.44 0.02
CA ILE A 68 -24.28 1.68 -0.72
C ILE A 68 -23.10 1.82 -1.67
N SER A 69 -23.36 1.95 -2.97
CA SER A 69 -22.33 2.03 -4.01
C SER A 69 -22.27 3.45 -4.56
N TYR A 70 -21.06 3.98 -4.70
CA TYR A 70 -20.76 5.30 -5.23
C TYR A 70 -19.84 5.16 -6.44
N PRO A 71 -20.30 5.49 -7.67
CA PRO A 71 -19.40 5.53 -8.82
C PRO A 71 -18.36 6.63 -8.63
N ILE A 72 -17.15 6.42 -9.16
CA ILE A 72 -16.08 7.43 -9.13
C ILE A 72 -16.23 8.37 -10.32
N ASN A 73 -16.36 9.67 -10.09
CA ASN A 73 -16.66 10.63 -11.15
C ASN A 73 -15.53 10.71 -12.19
N GLY A 74 -15.92 10.69 -13.46
CA GLY A 74 -14.99 10.75 -14.59
C GLY A 74 -14.24 9.44 -14.86
N LEU A 75 -14.66 8.32 -14.26
CA LEU A 75 -14.21 6.97 -14.59
C LEU A 75 -15.41 6.11 -15.02
N SER A 76 -15.15 4.99 -15.69
CA SER A 76 -16.19 4.01 -16.07
C SER A 76 -16.85 3.37 -14.84
N GLU A 77 -18.08 2.89 -14.99
CA GLU A 77 -18.96 2.40 -13.90
C GLU A 77 -18.39 1.27 -13.04
N GLN A 78 -17.42 0.51 -13.55
CA GLN A 78 -16.68 -0.50 -12.78
C GLN A 78 -15.84 0.10 -11.64
N ASN A 79 -15.57 1.40 -11.68
CA ASN A 79 -14.81 2.13 -10.67
C ASN A 79 -15.78 2.70 -9.62
N VAL A 80 -15.72 2.14 -8.42
CA VAL A 80 -16.76 2.32 -7.40
C VAL A 80 -16.15 2.28 -6.01
N ILE A 81 -16.76 3.01 -5.08
CA ILE A 81 -16.60 2.80 -3.63
C ILE A 81 -17.89 2.22 -3.08
N GLN A 82 -17.78 1.22 -2.23
CA GLN A 82 -18.90 0.58 -1.58
C GLN A 82 -18.76 0.70 -0.07
N LEU A 83 -19.84 1.18 0.56
CA LEU A 83 -20.01 1.18 2.01
C LEU A 83 -20.86 -0.03 2.37
N ILE A 84 -20.30 -0.96 3.14
CA ILE A 84 -20.95 -2.24 3.46
C ILE A 84 -21.15 -2.34 4.97
N GLY A 85 -22.39 -2.56 5.38
CA GLY A 85 -22.77 -2.73 6.78
C GLY A 85 -24.19 -2.26 7.05
N ASN A 86 -24.82 -2.84 8.08
CA ASN A 86 -26.21 -2.54 8.42
C ASN A 86 -26.37 -1.19 9.16
N HIS A 87 -25.28 -0.60 9.63
CA HIS A 87 -25.28 0.65 10.39
C HIS A 87 -24.37 1.69 9.72
N PRO A 88 -24.89 2.85 9.26
CA PRO A 88 -24.11 3.85 8.53
C PRO A 88 -23.00 4.52 9.37
N ASN A 89 -23.13 4.48 10.70
CA ASN A 89 -22.13 5.01 11.64
C ASN A 89 -21.20 3.91 12.20
N ASP A 90 -21.38 2.67 11.76
CA ASP A 90 -20.56 1.53 12.17
C ASP A 90 -20.57 0.46 11.06
N LEU A 91 -20.01 0.83 9.91
CA LEU A 91 -19.82 -0.03 8.76
C LEU A 91 -18.85 -1.18 9.07
N GLU A 92 -18.97 -2.25 8.31
CA GLU A 92 -18.08 -3.41 8.41
C GLU A 92 -16.86 -3.23 7.51
N VAL A 93 -17.09 -2.69 6.31
CA VAL A 93 -16.11 -2.55 5.25
C VAL A 93 -16.41 -1.30 4.43
N ILE A 94 -15.35 -0.60 4.04
CA ILE A 94 -15.33 0.25 2.85
C ILE A 94 -14.46 -0.46 1.83
N SER A 95 -15.04 -0.85 0.70
CA SER A 95 -14.31 -1.44 -0.42
C SER A 95 -14.31 -0.49 -1.59
N GLY A 96 -13.34 -0.64 -2.49
CA GLY A 96 -13.41 0.05 -3.77
C GLY A 96 -12.61 -0.65 -4.86
N LYS A 97 -13.00 -0.34 -6.10
CA LYS A 97 -12.25 -0.63 -7.32
C LYS A 97 -11.92 0.71 -7.95
N CYS A 98 -10.65 0.96 -8.23
CA CYS A 98 -10.24 2.09 -9.06
C CYS A 98 -9.10 1.69 -9.98
N MET A 99 -9.25 1.94 -11.28
CA MET A 99 -8.21 1.80 -12.27
C MET A 99 -8.43 2.82 -13.39
N GLU A 100 -7.47 3.73 -13.56
CA GLU A 100 -7.42 4.60 -14.73
C GLU A 100 -6.95 3.78 -15.94
N THR A 101 -7.56 4.04 -17.09
CA THR A 101 -7.24 3.34 -18.34
C THR A 101 -6.80 4.33 -19.42
N GLY A 102 -5.87 3.90 -20.26
CA GLY A 102 -5.45 4.66 -21.45
C GLY A 102 -6.49 4.60 -22.56
N ASP A 103 -6.15 5.22 -23.71
CA ASP A 103 -7.04 5.35 -24.86
C ASP A 103 -7.47 4.00 -25.46
N LYS A 104 -6.71 2.92 -25.21
CA LYS A 104 -7.02 1.56 -25.69
C LYS A 104 -7.63 0.68 -24.60
N GLY A 105 -8.00 1.26 -23.47
CA GLY A 105 -8.58 0.55 -22.32
C GLY A 105 -7.56 -0.21 -21.46
N GLU A 106 -6.26 -0.04 -21.71
CA GLU A 106 -5.20 -0.64 -20.92
C GLU A 106 -5.08 0.03 -19.54
N PRO A 107 -4.84 -0.73 -18.46
CA PRO A 107 -4.63 -0.14 -17.13
C PRO A 107 -3.35 0.69 -17.09
N LEU A 108 -3.44 1.89 -16.49
CA LEU A 108 -2.30 2.79 -16.29
C LEU A 108 -1.70 2.70 -14.87
N GLY A 109 -2.34 1.92 -13.99
CA GLY A 109 -2.15 2.01 -12.55
C GLY A 109 -2.56 3.37 -12.02
N TRP A 110 -1.98 3.79 -10.90
CA TRP A 110 -2.39 4.99 -10.18
C TRP A 110 -1.27 6.01 -10.28
N THR A 111 -1.33 6.81 -11.35
CA THR A 111 -0.35 7.89 -11.57
C THR A 111 -0.39 8.90 -10.42
N GLU A 112 0.75 9.52 -10.13
CA GLU A 112 0.82 10.54 -9.08
C GLU A 112 -0.18 11.67 -9.38
N ASN A 113 -1.06 11.96 -8.43
CA ASN A 113 -2.17 12.91 -8.57
C ASN A 113 -3.24 12.55 -9.62
N GLY A 114 -3.20 11.36 -10.21
CA GLY A 114 -4.30 10.78 -10.98
C GLY A 114 -5.55 10.57 -10.13
N LYS A 115 -6.70 10.32 -10.76
CA LYS A 115 -7.99 10.21 -10.05
C LYS A 115 -7.96 9.13 -8.97
N CYS A 116 -7.42 7.95 -9.28
CA CYS A 116 -7.37 6.85 -8.32
C CYS A 116 -6.39 7.11 -7.18
N HIS A 117 -5.21 7.65 -7.49
CA HIS A 117 -4.24 8.07 -6.48
C HIS A 117 -4.83 9.11 -5.52
N ALA A 118 -5.40 10.20 -6.04
CA ALA A 118 -5.94 11.29 -5.24
C ALA A 118 -7.13 10.84 -4.38
N LEU A 119 -8.04 10.04 -4.94
CA LEU A 119 -9.19 9.48 -4.22
C LEU A 119 -8.75 8.59 -3.07
N PHE A 120 -7.81 7.67 -3.31
CA PHE A 120 -7.33 6.79 -2.26
C PHE A 120 -6.50 7.54 -1.22
N ALA A 121 -5.62 8.45 -1.63
CA ALA A 121 -4.87 9.29 -0.70
C ALA A 121 -5.80 10.09 0.23
N LYS A 122 -6.92 10.61 -0.30
CA LYS A 122 -7.93 11.30 0.50
C LYS A 122 -8.64 10.37 1.47
N LEU A 123 -9.04 9.17 1.02
CA LEU A 123 -9.65 8.15 1.87
C LEU A 123 -8.72 7.79 3.04
N VAL A 124 -7.45 7.49 2.73
CA VAL A 124 -6.45 7.13 3.75
C VAL A 124 -6.18 8.30 4.70
N GLY A 125 -6.12 9.53 4.17
CA GLY A 125 -6.01 10.75 4.97
C GLY A 125 -7.23 11.03 5.87
N ASN A 126 -8.42 10.55 5.52
CA ASN A 126 -9.59 10.64 6.37
C ASN A 126 -9.55 9.64 7.54
N ILE A 127 -8.92 8.46 7.36
CA ILE A 127 -8.94 7.37 8.36
C ILE A 127 -7.68 7.25 9.22
N ALA A 128 -6.55 7.84 8.79
CA ALA A 128 -5.26 7.71 9.47
C ALA A 128 -4.56 9.06 9.71
N GLU A 129 -3.62 9.09 10.66
CA GLU A 129 -2.77 10.26 10.94
C GLU A 129 -1.70 10.43 9.84
N ASP A 130 -0.92 9.39 9.54
CA ASP A 130 0.16 9.41 8.55
C ASP A 130 -0.32 9.00 7.13
N GLY A 131 -1.41 9.61 6.66
CA GLY A 131 -2.10 9.15 5.46
C GLY A 131 -1.21 9.02 4.21
N GLY A 132 -0.39 10.04 3.94
CA GLY A 132 0.53 10.02 2.78
C GLY A 132 1.57 8.89 2.83
N LYS A 133 2.11 8.58 4.02
CA LYS A 133 3.07 7.49 4.19
C LYS A 133 2.43 6.13 3.92
N LEU A 134 1.21 5.93 4.42
CA LEU A 134 0.45 4.69 4.19
C LEU A 134 0.08 4.54 2.72
N THR A 135 -0.37 5.61 2.07
CA THR A 135 -0.69 5.61 0.63
C THR A 135 0.53 5.24 -0.20
N GLY A 136 1.68 5.90 0.01
CA GLY A 136 2.90 5.59 -0.73
C GLY A 136 3.36 4.15 -0.57
N TYR A 137 3.35 3.64 0.67
CA TYR A 137 3.70 2.24 0.96
C TYR A 137 2.78 1.27 0.21
N LEU A 138 1.45 1.46 0.33
CA LEU A 138 0.46 0.57 -0.27
C LEU A 138 0.56 0.56 -1.80
N LEU A 139 0.69 1.72 -2.45
CA LEU A 139 0.77 1.81 -3.91
C LEU A 139 2.03 1.17 -4.48
N SER A 140 3.16 1.37 -3.81
CA SER A 140 4.44 0.78 -4.22
C SER A 140 4.40 -0.75 -4.13
N HIS A 141 3.90 -1.28 -3.00
CA HIS A 141 3.86 -2.73 -2.75
C HIS A 141 2.74 -3.44 -3.52
N ALA A 142 1.64 -2.74 -3.81
CA ALA A 142 0.59 -3.24 -4.70
C ALA A 142 0.99 -3.15 -6.19
N ALA A 143 2.17 -2.62 -6.53
CA ALA A 143 2.61 -2.42 -7.92
C ALA A 143 1.67 -1.54 -8.76
N LEU A 144 1.00 -0.58 -8.11
CA LEU A 144 0.16 0.42 -8.77
C LEU A 144 0.91 1.70 -9.12
N GLN A 145 2.03 1.96 -8.43
CA GLN A 145 2.89 3.12 -8.71
C GLN A 145 4.37 2.83 -8.36
N PRO A 146 5.28 2.70 -9.35
CA PRO A 146 4.99 2.63 -10.78
C PRO A 146 4.19 1.36 -11.13
N TYR A 147 3.25 1.50 -12.07
CA TYR A 147 2.46 0.38 -12.56
C TYR A 147 3.31 -0.61 -13.36
N GLN A 148 3.09 -1.91 -13.13
CA GLN A 148 3.74 -2.97 -13.88
C GLN A 148 2.68 -3.97 -14.37
N ALA A 149 2.35 -3.90 -15.65
CA ALA A 149 1.38 -4.80 -16.26
C ALA A 149 1.77 -6.28 -16.03
N GLY A 150 0.79 -7.08 -15.59
CA GLY A 150 0.98 -8.51 -15.32
C GLY A 150 1.73 -8.83 -14.02
N LYS A 151 2.18 -7.82 -13.26
CA LYS A 151 2.74 -8.06 -11.92
C LYS A 151 1.61 -8.19 -10.90
N SER A 152 1.59 -9.32 -10.21
CA SER A 152 0.76 -9.45 -9.01
C SER A 152 1.41 -8.67 -7.87
N GLY A 153 0.62 -7.85 -7.20
CA GLY A 153 1.01 -7.06 -6.05
C GLY A 153 -0.12 -7.01 -5.04
N TYR A 154 0.25 -7.01 -3.76
CA TYR A 154 -0.68 -6.85 -2.67
C TYR A 154 0.05 -6.20 -1.50
N ALA A 155 -0.62 -5.25 -0.86
CA ALA A 155 -0.11 -4.54 0.28
C ALA A 155 -1.20 -4.41 1.34
N ALA A 156 -0.81 -4.59 2.60
CA ALA A 156 -1.69 -4.38 3.72
C ALA A 156 -0.95 -3.73 4.88
N VAL A 157 -1.66 -2.86 5.59
CA VAL A 157 -1.24 -2.30 6.87
C VAL A 157 -2.35 -2.53 7.88
N GLN A 158 -1.97 -2.88 9.12
CA GLN A 158 -2.93 -3.19 10.16
C GLN A 158 -2.49 -2.64 11.51
N ASN A 159 -3.45 -2.19 12.30
CA ASN A 159 -3.23 -1.87 13.70
C ASN A 159 -4.54 -2.00 14.47
N GLY A 160 -4.49 -2.66 15.63
CA GLY A 160 -5.64 -2.91 16.47
C GLY A 160 -6.75 -3.63 15.71
N ARG A 161 -7.87 -2.92 15.50
CA ARG A 161 -9.12 -3.48 14.97
C ARG A 161 -9.23 -3.40 13.45
N TYR A 162 -8.35 -2.66 12.78
CA TYR A 162 -8.51 -2.34 11.36
C TYR A 162 -7.35 -2.83 10.50
N ILE A 163 -7.71 -3.13 9.26
CA ILE A 163 -6.81 -3.48 8.17
C ILE A 163 -7.16 -2.56 6.99
N LEU A 164 -6.13 -2.00 6.36
CA LEU A 164 -6.21 -1.30 5.09
C LEU A 164 -5.38 -2.07 4.06
N GLU A 165 -5.99 -2.44 2.96
CA GLU A 165 -5.44 -3.35 1.95
C GLU A 165 -5.61 -2.76 0.55
N LEU A 166 -4.68 -3.08 -0.35
CA LEU A 166 -4.67 -2.66 -1.75
C LEU A 166 -3.98 -3.73 -2.61
N ASP A 167 -4.51 -4.03 -3.78
CA ASP A 167 -3.91 -4.97 -4.73
C ASP A 167 -3.57 -4.34 -6.09
N SER A 168 -2.84 -5.09 -6.92
CA SER A 168 -2.39 -4.68 -8.25
C SER A 168 -3.50 -4.46 -9.26
N GLU A 169 -4.72 -4.92 -8.96
CA GLU A 169 -5.88 -4.65 -9.80
C GLU A 169 -6.60 -3.35 -9.39
N GLY A 170 -6.13 -2.67 -8.35
CA GLY A 170 -6.77 -1.47 -7.83
C GLY A 170 -7.99 -1.76 -6.97
N MET A 171 -8.13 -2.99 -6.44
CA MET A 171 -9.07 -3.27 -5.37
C MET A 171 -8.47 -2.83 -4.04
N PHE A 172 -9.26 -2.17 -3.21
CA PHE A 172 -8.86 -1.80 -1.86
C PHE A 172 -9.97 -2.02 -0.83
N TYR A 173 -9.55 -2.21 0.41
CA TYR A 173 -10.43 -2.48 1.54
C TYR A 173 -9.95 -1.74 2.78
N PHE A 174 -10.83 -1.00 3.45
CA PHE A 174 -10.68 -0.62 4.84
C PHE A 174 -11.74 -1.34 5.66
N ARG A 175 -11.31 -2.26 6.51
CA ARG A 175 -12.23 -3.20 7.17
C ARG A 175 -11.81 -3.51 8.59
N ARG A 176 -12.74 -4.11 9.33
CA ARG A 176 -12.45 -4.71 10.63
C ARG A 176 -11.66 -6.01 10.44
N ARG A 177 -10.77 -6.31 11.38
CA ARG A 177 -9.92 -7.51 11.36
C ARG A 177 -10.69 -8.81 11.60
N HIS A 178 -11.77 -8.76 12.38
CA HIS A 178 -12.52 -9.93 12.85
C HIS A 178 -13.92 -10.06 12.22
N TYR A 179 -14.05 -9.69 10.95
CA TYR A 179 -15.29 -9.86 10.18
C TYR A 179 -15.15 -10.92 9.12
#